data_AF-D6RBF1-F1
#
_entry.id   AF-D6RBF1-F1
#
_cell.length_a   1.000
_cell.length_b   1.000
_cell.length_c   1.000
_cell.angle_alpha   90.00
_cell.angle_beta   90.00
_cell.angle_gamma   90.00
#
_symmetry.space_group_name_H-M   'P 1'
#
loop_
_entity.id
_entity.type
_entity.pdbx_description
1 polymer ?
#
loop_
_entity_poly.entity_id
_entity_poly.type
_entity_poly.pdbx_seq_one_letter_code
_entity_poly.pdbx_strand_id
1 'polypeptide(L)' 'MASLTVKAYLLGKEDAAREIRRFSFCCSPEPEAEAEAAAGPGPCERLLSRVAALFPALRPGGFQAHYRG' A
#
# COMPACT_ATOMS: atom_id res chain seq x y z
N MET A 1 15.60 -10.15 1.07
CA MET A 1 14.64 -9.18 1.66
C MET A 1 13.35 -9.91 2.01
N ALA A 2 12.78 -9.67 3.18
CA ALA A 2 11.50 -10.28 3.55
C ALA A 2 10.36 -9.53 2.86
N SER A 3 9.65 -10.20 1.93
CA SER A 3 8.45 -9.66 1.31
C SER A 3 7.22 -10.06 2.11
N LEU A 4 6.31 -9.12 2.35
CA LEU A 4 5.00 -9.37 2.92
C LEU A 4 3.98 -9.56 1.80
N THR A 5 3.06 -10.50 1.96
CA THR A 5 1.87 -10.55 1.11
C THR A 5 0.79 -9.66 1.72
N VAL A 6 0.49 -8.55 1.07
CA VAL A 6 -0.59 -7.64 1.48
C VAL A 6 -1.88 -8.05 0.76
N LYS A 7 -2.98 -8.16 1.52
CA LYS A 7 -4.32 -8.34 0.98
C LYS A 7 -5.14 -7.10 1.28
N ALA A 8 -5.43 -6.32 0.25
CA ALA A 8 -6.19 -5.08 0.35
C ALA A 8 -7.65 -5.32 -0.03
N TYR A 9 -8.55 -4.75 0.76
CA TYR A 9 -9.99 -4.80 0.57
C TYR A 9 -10.49 -3.38 0.31
N LEU A 10 -11.05 -3.15 -0.87
CA LEU A 10 -11.75 -1.90 -1.16
C LEU A 10 -13.18 -2.03 -0.64
N LEU A 11 -13.52 -1.20 0.35
CA LEU A 11 -14.84 -1.20 0.97
C LEU A 11 -15.80 -0.31 0.18
N GLY A 12 -17.04 -0.79 0.08
CA GLY A 12 -18.16 -0.08 -0.49
C GLY A 12 -19.05 0.58 0.55
N LYS A 13 -20.31 0.80 0.18
CA LYS A 13 -21.35 1.12 1.17
C LYS A 13 -21.49 -0.06 2.14
N GLU A 14 -21.78 0.24 3.40
CA GLU A 14 -22.03 -0.76 4.46
C GLU A 14 -20.82 -1.70 4.73
N ASP A 15 -19.60 -1.21 4.51
CA ASP A 15 -18.34 -1.95 4.72
C ASP A 15 -18.23 -3.27 3.94
N ALA A 16 -19.07 -3.48 2.93
CA ALA A 16 -19.00 -4.64 2.06
C ALA A 16 -17.76 -4.54 1.16
N ALA A 17 -16.96 -5.60 1.09
CA ALA A 17 -15.82 -5.66 0.19
C ALA A 17 -16.29 -5.65 -1.28
N ARG A 18 -15.99 -4.56 -1.99
CA ARG A 18 -16.29 -4.39 -3.42
C ARG A 18 -15.22 -5.03 -4.29
N GLU A 19 -13.97 -4.97 -3.86
CA GLU A 19 -12.84 -5.50 -4.60
C GLU A 19 -11.73 -5.95 -3.65
N ILE A 20 -11.05 -7.03 -3.99
CA ILE A 20 -9.96 -7.59 -3.21
C ILE A 20 -8.76 -7.77 -4.11
N ARG A 21 -7.61 -7.21 -3.73
CA ARG A 21 -6.34 -7.38 -4.45
C ARG A 21 -5.25 -7.84 -3.51
N ARG A 22 -4.36 -8.67 -4.03
CA ARG A 22 -3.18 -9.17 -3.30
C ARG A 22 -1.92 -8.77 -4.05
N PHE A 23 -0.90 -8.38 -3.31
CA PHE A 23 0.40 -8.05 -3.88
C PHE A 23 1.51 -8.31 -2.87
N SER A 24 2.72 -8.57 -3.38
CA SER A 24 3.93 -8.62 -2.56
C SER A 24 4.44 -7.20 -2.30
N PHE A 25 4.88 -6.93 -1.08
CA PHE A 25 5.39 -5.64 -0.65
C PHE A 25 6.61 -5.81 0.25
N CYS A 26 7.69 -5.08 -0.03
CA CYS A 26 8.87 -5.01 0.82
C CYS A 26 8.81 -3.76 1.70
N CYS A 27 8.76 -3.94 3.02
CA CYS A 27 8.80 -2.82 3.96
C CYS A 27 10.18 -2.15 4.00
N SER A 28 11.24 -2.91 3.77
CA SER A 28 12.60 -2.38 3.67
C SER A 28 12.74 -1.49 2.42
N PRO A 29 13.45 -0.36 2.50
CA PRO A 29 13.93 0.32 1.28
C PRO A 29 14.78 -0.64 0.44
N GLU A 30 14.77 -0.46 -0.88
CA GLU A 30 15.69 -1.16 -1.78
C GLU A 30 17.14 -0.76 -1.45
N PRO A 31 18.12 -1.68 -1.55
CA PRO A 31 19.48 -1.42 -1.08
C PRO A 31 20.18 -0.31 -1.86
N GLU A 32 19.82 -0.06 -3.14
CA GLU A 32 20.29 1.11 -3.87
C GLU A 32 19.73 2.44 -3.34
N ALA A 33 18.56 2.41 -2.68
CA ALA A 33 17.91 3.59 -2.10
C ALA A 33 18.31 3.86 -0.64
N GLU A 34 19.00 2.93 0.03
CA GLU A 34 19.49 3.11 1.40
C GLU A 34 20.60 4.17 1.51
N ALA A 35 21.35 4.42 0.44
CA ALA A 35 22.38 5.46 0.38
C ALA A 35 21.78 6.89 0.28
N GLU A 36 20.54 7.04 -0.20
CA GLU A 36 19.81 8.32 -0.30
C GLU A 36 18.60 8.40 0.66
N ALA A 37 18.46 7.44 1.59
CA ALA A 37 17.26 7.20 2.41
C ALA A 37 16.92 8.29 3.45
N ALA A 38 17.64 9.40 3.50
CA ALA A 38 17.26 10.52 4.37
C ALA A 38 16.03 11.31 3.85
N ALA A 39 15.65 11.16 2.56
CA ALA A 39 14.59 11.95 1.93
C ALA A 39 13.52 11.14 1.16
N GLY A 40 13.62 9.81 1.11
CA GLY A 40 12.71 8.96 0.34
C GLY A 40 11.36 8.67 1.04
N PRO A 41 10.30 8.36 0.28
CA PRO A 41 9.00 8.01 0.83
C PRO A 41 9.08 6.76 1.71
N GLY A 42 8.55 6.87 2.92
CA GLY A 42 8.56 5.80 3.91
C GLY A 42 7.69 4.60 3.49
N PRO A 43 7.77 3.47 4.23
CA PRO A 43 7.02 2.26 3.88
C PRO A 43 5.51 2.48 3.77
N CYS A 44 4.93 3.35 4.61
CA CYS A 44 3.50 3.69 4.56
C CYS A 44 3.13 4.40 3.25
N GLU A 45 3.90 5.41 2.83
CA GLU A 45 3.64 6.17 1.62
C GLU A 45 3.79 5.31 0.36
N ARG A 46 4.81 4.43 0.33
CA ARG A 46 4.98 3.45 -0.75
C ARG A 46 3.82 2.46 -0.81
N LEU A 47 3.35 1.99 0.36
CA LEU A 47 2.21 1.09 0.44
C LEU A 47 0.94 1.75 -0.11
N LEU A 48 0.64 2.98 0.32
CA LEU A 48 -0.52 3.75 -0.15
C LEU A 48 -0.43 4.05 -1.65
N SER A 49 0.76 4.41 -2.14
CA SER A 49 1.00 4.61 -3.57
C SER A 49 0.72 3.34 -4.37
N ARG A 50 1.16 2.17 -3.88
CA ARG A 50 0.88 0.89 -4.52
C ARG A 50 -0.62 0.55 -4.51
N VAL A 51 -1.33 0.84 -3.41
CA VAL A 51 -2.78 0.64 -3.32
C VAL A 51 -3.50 1.55 -4.33
N ALA A 52 -3.15 2.83 -4.43
CA ALA A 52 -3.74 3.75 -5.40
C ALA A 52 -3.53 3.28 -6.85
N ALA A 53 -2.34 2.75 -7.17
CA ALA A 53 -2.04 2.20 -8.48
C ALA A 53 -2.82 0.91 -8.80
N LEU A 54 -3.15 0.11 -7.77
CA LEU A 54 -3.83 -1.17 -7.95
C LEU A 54 -5.35 -1.06 -8.00
N PHE A 55 -5.96 -0.06 -7.37
CA PHE A 55 -7.42 0.12 -7.37
C PHE A 55 -7.78 1.36 -8.22
N PRO A 56 -8.22 1.18 -9.48
CA PRO A 56 -8.46 2.31 -10.40
C PRO A 56 -9.50 3.33 -9.90
N ALA A 57 -10.39 2.90 -9.00
CA ALA A 57 -11.39 3.76 -8.39
C ALA A 57 -10.82 4.71 -7.31
N LEU A 58 -9.59 4.48 -6.83
CA LEU A 58 -8.96 5.30 -5.80
C LEU A 58 -8.10 6.40 -6.45
N ARG A 59 -8.28 7.64 -5.97
CA ARG A 59 -7.37 8.73 -6.27
C ARG A 59 -6.22 8.74 -5.24
N PRO A 60 -4.96 8.99 -5.64
CA PRO A 60 -3.86 9.19 -4.68
C PRO A 60 -4.25 10.27 -3.65
N GLY A 61 -4.06 9.97 -2.36
CA GLY A 61 -4.47 10.85 -1.26
C GLY A 61 -5.99 10.95 -1.00
N GLY A 62 -6.83 10.37 -1.85
CA GLY A 62 -8.30 10.41 -1.75
C GLY A 62 -8.90 9.24 -0.99
N PHE A 63 -8.11 8.48 -0.24
CA PHE A 63 -8.55 7.32 0.54
C PHE A 63 -7.72 7.16 1.81
N GLN A 64 -8.26 6.40 2.76
CA GLN A 64 -7.58 6.01 3.97
C GLN A 64 -7.46 4.48 4.04
N ALA A 65 -6.34 4.00 4.57
CA ALA A 65 -6.13 2.57 4.82
C ALA A 65 -6.34 2.27 6.30
N HIS A 66 -7.06 1.19 6.58
CA HIS A 66 -7.33 0.70 7.92
C HIS A 66 -6.85 -0.75 8.03
N TYR A 67 -6.40 -1.14 9.22
CA TYR A 67 -6.07 -2.53 9.54
C TYR A 67 -6.89 -2.98 10.75
N ARG A 68 -7.10 -4.29 10.84
CA ARG A 68 -7.69 -4.92 12.02
C ARG A 68 -6.63 -5.79 12.67
N GLY A 69 -6.39 -5.55 13.96
CA GLY A 69 -5.56 -6.39 14.82
C GLY A 69 -6.33 -7.56 15.38
#